data_AF-A0A6G1RTV6-F1
#
_entry.id   AF-A0A6G1RTV6-F1
#
_cell.length_a   1.000
_cell.length_b   1.000
_cell.length_c   1.000
_cell.angle_alpha   90.00
_cell.angle_beta   90.00
_cell.angle_gamma   90.00
#
_symmetry.space_group_name_H-M   'P 1'
#
loop_
_entity.id
_entity.type
_entity.pdbx_description
1 polymer ?
#
loop_
_entity_poly.entity_id
_entity_poly.type
_entity_poly.pdbx_seq_one_letter_code
_entity_poly.pdbx_strand_id
1 'polypeptide(L)'
;RFHSYCCPGWKTLPGGNQCIVPICRNSCGDGFCSRPNMCTCASGHVSPTCGSKSLAEQQCSIRCMNGGTCMDDRCQCQKGYVGTYCGQPVCENGCQNGGRCIGPNRCACVYGFTGPRCERAAMLGKEQIKKHLTIR
;
A
#
# COMPACT_ATOMS: atom_id res chain seq x y z
N ARG A 1 16.43 30.55 -36.78
CA ARG A 1 17.20 29.28 -36.77
C ARG A 1 16.77 28.50 -35.53
N PHE A 2 16.06 27.38 -35.68
CA PHE A 2 15.64 26.56 -34.55
C PHE A 2 16.82 25.68 -34.13
N HIS A 3 17.24 25.77 -32.87
CA HIS A 3 18.21 24.86 -32.28
C HIS A 3 17.44 23.75 -31.58
N SER A 4 17.57 22.53 -32.07
CA SER A 4 17.08 21.32 -31.42
C SER A 4 18.06 20.92 -30.33
N TYR A 5 17.56 20.78 -29.10
CA TYR A 5 18.31 20.35 -27.94
C TYR A 5 17.52 19.28 -27.18
N CYS A 6 18.22 18.54 -26.32
CA CYS A 6 17.57 17.52 -25.51
C CYS A 6 16.64 18.13 -24.47
N CYS A 7 15.55 17.42 -24.16
CA CYS A 7 14.66 17.83 -23.07
C CYS A 7 15.43 18.00 -21.74
N PRO A 8 14.96 18.86 -20.83
CA PRO A 8 15.61 19.07 -19.55
C PRO A 8 15.91 17.75 -18.82
N GLY A 9 17.16 17.59 -18.38
CA GLY A 9 17.61 16.37 -17.69
C GLY A 9 18.09 15.25 -18.61
N TRP A 10 18.21 15.48 -19.91
CA TRP A 10 18.79 14.53 -20.87
C TRP A 10 19.97 15.15 -21.62
N LYS A 11 20.96 14.33 -21.93
CA LYS A 11 22.13 14.70 -22.74
C LYS A 11 22.37 13.69 -23.85
N THR A 12 23.20 14.08 -24.82
CA THR A 12 23.61 13.23 -25.93
C THR A 12 24.79 12.33 -25.58
N LEU A 13 24.94 11.24 -26.32
CA LEU A 13 26.17 10.44 -26.33
C LEU A 13 27.31 11.22 -27.01
N PRO A 14 28.59 10.94 -26.67
CA PRO A 14 29.73 11.51 -27.38
C PRO A 14 29.65 11.14 -28.88
N GLY A 15 29.54 12.15 -29.75
CA GLY A 15 29.45 11.95 -31.21
C GLY A 15 28.06 11.62 -31.76
N GLY A 16 27.01 11.64 -30.94
CA GLY A 16 25.63 11.37 -31.37
C GLY A 16 24.65 12.52 -31.11
N ASN A 17 23.47 12.42 -31.71
CA ASN A 17 22.35 13.37 -31.52
C ASN A 17 21.18 12.75 -30.74
N GLN A 18 21.37 11.58 -30.12
CA GLN A 18 20.34 10.86 -29.38
C GLN A 18 20.30 11.30 -27.91
N CYS A 19 19.15 11.79 -27.46
CA CYS A 19 18.91 12.26 -26.10
C CYS A 19 18.52 11.13 -25.14
N ILE A 20 19.36 10.10 -25.03
CA ILE A 20 19.07 8.90 -24.23
C ILE A 20 19.87 8.80 -22.94
N VAL A 21 20.74 9.77 -22.66
CA VAL A 21 21.56 9.76 -21.44
C VAL A 21 20.91 10.67 -20.40
N PRO A 22 20.30 10.12 -19.34
CA PRO A 22 19.70 10.92 -18.29
C PRO A 22 20.77 11.60 -17.41
N ILE A 23 20.41 12.75 -16.85
CA ILE A 23 21.25 13.51 -15.93
C ILE A 23 20.73 13.29 -14.51
N CYS A 24 21.59 12.74 -13.65
CA CYS A 24 21.32 12.60 -12.21
C CYS A 24 22.15 13.62 -11.42
N ARG A 25 21.52 14.30 -10.45
CA ARG A 25 22.21 15.22 -9.52
C ARG A 25 23.21 14.51 -8.60
N ASN A 26 22.90 13.27 -8.21
CA ASN A 26 23.71 12.46 -7.30
C ASN A 26 24.22 11.20 -8.01
N SER A 27 25.36 10.68 -7.56
CA SER A 27 25.84 9.37 -7.98
C SER A 27 24.90 8.27 -7.48
N CYS A 28 24.49 7.39 -8.38
CA CYS A 28 23.54 6.31 -8.08
C CYS A 28 24.15 5.14 -7.30
N GLY A 29 25.40 5.20 -6.82
CA GLY A 29 26.02 4.10 -6.06
C GLY A 29 26.01 2.79 -6.84
N ASP A 30 25.45 1.73 -6.24
CA ASP A 30 25.27 0.39 -6.83
C ASP A 30 24.21 0.32 -7.96
N GLY A 31 23.58 1.45 -8.29
CA GLY A 31 22.59 1.57 -9.36
C GLY A 31 23.07 2.37 -10.57
N PHE A 32 22.18 2.54 -11.54
CA PHE A 32 22.41 3.37 -12.72
C PHE A 32 21.35 4.46 -12.86
N CYS A 33 21.72 5.59 -13.47
CA CYS A 33 20.79 6.66 -13.76
C CYS A 33 19.88 6.21 -14.92
N SER A 34 18.61 5.96 -14.63
CA SER A 34 17.64 5.47 -15.62
C SER A 34 16.71 6.57 -16.12
N ARG A 35 16.51 7.62 -15.32
CA ARG A 35 15.66 8.78 -15.62
C ARG A 35 16.28 10.03 -14.99
N PRO A 36 15.91 11.25 -15.42
CA PRO A 36 16.41 12.48 -14.81
C PRO A 36 16.23 12.48 -13.29
N ASN A 37 17.32 12.62 -12.53
CA ASN A 37 17.35 12.54 -11.06
C ASN A 37 16.80 11.25 -10.42
N MET A 38 16.72 10.15 -11.16
CA MET A 38 16.22 8.87 -10.67
C MET A 38 17.16 7.73 -11.07
N CYS A 39 17.59 6.99 -10.07
CA CYS A 39 18.46 5.84 -10.15
C CYS A 39 17.65 4.55 -10.09
N THR A 40 17.90 3.62 -11.00
CA THR A 40 17.48 2.23 -10.83
C THR A 40 18.57 1.50 -10.06
N CYS A 41 18.24 1.02 -8.86
CA CYS A 41 19.17 0.36 -7.96
C CYS A 41 19.30 -1.13 -8.27
N ALA A 42 20.38 -1.76 -7.78
CA ALA A 42 20.62 -3.20 -7.96
C ALA A 42 19.46 -4.09 -7.49
N SER A 43 18.69 -3.67 -6.49
CA SER A 43 17.48 -4.38 -6.02
C SER A 43 16.22 -4.11 -6.85
N GLY A 44 16.34 -3.43 -7.99
CA GLY A 44 15.26 -3.22 -8.97
C GLY A 44 14.30 -2.06 -8.66
N HIS A 45 14.43 -1.41 -7.49
CA HIS A 45 13.64 -0.22 -7.17
C HIS A 45 14.26 1.05 -7.79
N VAL A 46 13.42 2.06 -8.00
CA VAL A 46 13.83 3.36 -8.54
C VAL A 46 13.77 4.42 -7.45
N SER A 47 14.89 5.09 -7.18
CA SER A 47 15.01 6.10 -6.13
C SER A 47 16.01 7.20 -6.52
N PRO A 48 16.05 8.36 -5.82
CA PRO A 48 17.03 9.41 -6.13
C PRO A 48 18.50 9.04 -5.83
N THR A 49 18.75 8.08 -4.95
CA THR A 49 20.07 7.57 -4.58
C THR A 49 19.99 6.11 -4.12
N CYS A 50 20.84 5.24 -4.66
CA CYS A 50 21.03 3.89 -4.13
C CYS A 50 22.12 3.97 -3.06
N GLY A 51 21.71 3.96 -1.79
CA GLY A 51 22.63 4.15 -0.66
C GLY A 51 22.03 4.97 0.48
N SER A 52 20.91 5.67 0.24
CA SER A 52 20.08 6.11 1.36
C SER A 52 19.50 4.85 2.01
N LYS A 53 19.85 4.65 3.28
CA LYS A 53 19.26 3.67 4.19
C LYS A 53 17.76 3.93 4.41
N SER A 54 16.95 3.95 3.35
CA SER A 54 15.50 3.76 3.45
C SER A 54 15.16 2.27 3.55
N LEU A 55 16.11 1.43 3.97
CA LEU A 55 15.93 0.02 4.31
C LEU A 55 15.89 -0.21 5.82
N ALA A 56 15.75 0.84 6.64
CA ALA A 56 15.40 0.62 8.06
C ALA A 56 13.97 0.07 8.23
N GLU A 57 13.15 0.02 7.17
CA GLU A 57 11.90 -0.75 7.12
C GLU A 57 12.05 -2.13 6.44
N GLN A 58 13.24 -2.51 5.98
CA GLN A 58 13.40 -3.61 5.03
C GLN A 58 14.66 -4.45 5.32
N GLN A 59 14.93 -4.75 6.60
CA GLN A 59 15.62 -6.00 6.95
C GLN A 59 14.58 -7.05 7.37
N CYS A 60 13.53 -7.12 6.56
CA CYS A 60 12.43 -8.04 6.72
C CYS A 60 11.99 -8.48 5.32
N SER A 61 12.12 -9.77 5.05
CA SER A 61 11.55 -10.42 3.87
C SER A 61 10.02 -10.31 3.87
N ILE A 62 9.41 -10.05 5.04
CA ILE A 62 7.98 -9.92 5.24
C ILE A 62 7.52 -8.47 5.46
N ARG A 63 6.46 -8.06 4.76
CA ARG A 63 5.81 -6.74 4.91
C ARG A 63 4.74 -6.78 6.01
N CYS A 64 4.96 -6.11 7.12
CA CYS A 64 3.98 -6.04 8.21
C CYS A 64 2.94 -4.94 7.95
N MET A 65 1.65 -5.28 8.08
CA MET A 65 0.52 -4.33 7.90
C MET A 65 -0.04 -3.86 9.25
N ASN A 66 -0.96 -2.89 9.22
CA ASN A 66 -1.71 -2.39 10.38
C ASN A 66 -0.84 -1.96 11.58
N GLY A 67 0.34 -1.38 11.31
CA GLY A 67 1.28 -0.93 12.33
C GLY A 67 2.07 -2.06 13.01
N GLY A 68 2.10 -3.26 12.42
CA GLY A 68 2.97 -4.34 12.87
C GLY A 68 4.45 -3.98 12.69
N THR A 69 5.27 -4.36 13.66
CA THR A 69 6.73 -4.14 13.62
C THR A 69 7.41 -5.41 13.16
N CYS A 70 8.36 -5.33 12.23
CA CYS A 70 9.16 -6.50 11.89
C CYS A 70 10.29 -6.71 12.90
N MET A 71 10.45 -7.95 13.37
CA MET A 71 11.60 -8.45 14.11
C MET A 71 11.96 -9.85 13.59
N ASP A 72 13.23 -10.07 13.22
CA ASP A 72 13.76 -11.37 12.76
C ASP A 72 12.92 -12.08 11.69
N ASP A 73 12.60 -11.38 10.59
CA ASP A 73 11.73 -11.89 9.49
C ASP A 73 10.33 -12.33 9.94
N ARG A 74 9.86 -11.87 11.11
CA ARG A 74 8.52 -12.10 11.63
C ARG A 74 7.84 -10.79 11.96
N CYS A 75 6.53 -10.70 11.72
CA CYS A 75 5.75 -9.55 12.11
C CYS A 75 5.25 -9.68 13.54
N GLN A 76 5.66 -8.73 14.38
CA GLN A 76 5.07 -8.49 15.69
C GLN A 76 3.81 -7.65 15.52
N CYS A 77 2.64 -8.28 15.64
CA CYS A 77 1.36 -7.61 15.43
C CYS A 77 0.93 -6.78 16.64
N GLN A 78 0.30 -5.64 16.35
CA GLN A 78 -0.37 -4.81 17.35
C GLN A 78 -1.58 -5.55 17.94
N LYS A 79 -1.98 -5.15 19.16
CA LYS A 79 -3.14 -5.74 19.83
C LYS A 79 -4.38 -5.69 18.92
N GLY A 80 -5.00 -6.84 18.70
CA GLY A 80 -6.20 -6.95 17.88
C GLY A 80 -5.94 -7.24 16.39
N TYR A 81 -4.70 -7.53 16.00
CA TYR A 81 -4.35 -8.07 14.68
C TYR A 81 -3.51 -9.34 14.81
N VAL A 82 -3.70 -10.27 13.88
CA VAL A 82 -3.02 -11.57 13.80
C VAL A 82 -2.69 -11.90 12.34
N GLY A 83 -2.04 -13.05 12.16
CA GLY A 83 -1.58 -13.55 10.87
C GLY A 83 -0.14 -13.16 10.58
N THR A 84 0.45 -13.81 9.57
CA THR A 84 1.85 -13.64 9.18
C THR A 84 2.22 -12.20 8.87
N TYR A 85 1.30 -11.44 8.26
CA TYR A 85 1.49 -10.06 7.86
C TYR A 85 0.70 -9.06 8.73
N CYS A 86 0.14 -9.48 9.87
CA CYS A 86 -0.76 -8.65 10.70
C CYS A 86 -1.97 -8.08 9.96
N GLY A 87 -2.44 -8.78 8.92
CA GLY A 87 -3.57 -8.37 8.10
C GLY A 87 -4.93 -8.78 8.65
N GLN A 88 -4.98 -9.75 9.57
CA GLN A 88 -6.24 -10.31 10.05
C GLN A 88 -6.66 -9.65 11.35
N PRO A 89 -7.79 -8.92 11.39
CA PRO A 89 -8.29 -8.33 12.62
C PRO A 89 -8.86 -9.40 13.57
N VAL A 90 -8.73 -9.17 14.87
CA VAL A 90 -9.27 -10.01 15.93
C VAL A 90 -10.44 -9.31 16.60
N CYS A 91 -11.55 -10.02 16.71
CA CYS A 91 -12.69 -9.62 17.51
C CYS A 91 -12.73 -10.56 18.72
N GLU A 92 -12.28 -10.11 19.90
CA GLU A 92 -12.12 -10.93 21.12
C GLU A 92 -13.41 -11.66 21.49
N ASN A 93 -14.53 -10.98 21.34
CA ASN A 93 -15.84 -11.52 21.62
C ASN A 93 -16.55 -12.08 20.37
N GLY A 94 -15.95 -11.98 19.18
CA GLY A 94 -16.58 -12.37 17.92
C GLY A 94 -17.80 -11.53 17.53
N CYS A 95 -18.16 -11.63 16.25
CA CYS A 95 -19.34 -11.01 15.67
C CYS A 95 -20.49 -12.03 15.63
N GLN A 96 -21.68 -11.63 16.08
CA GLN A 96 -22.87 -12.45 16.08
C GLN A 96 -23.66 -12.31 14.77
N ASN A 97 -24.66 -13.18 14.57
CA ASN A 97 -25.61 -13.10 13.46
C ASN A 97 -24.96 -13.00 12.06
N GLY A 98 -23.83 -13.69 11.87
CA GLY A 98 -23.10 -13.71 10.59
C GLY A 98 -22.28 -12.44 10.29
N GLY A 99 -22.10 -11.54 11.27
CA GLY A 99 -21.23 -10.38 11.11
C GLY A 99 -19.77 -10.76 10.86
N ARG A 100 -19.04 -9.92 10.12
CA ARG A 100 -17.62 -10.14 9.79
C ARG A 100 -16.73 -9.17 10.55
N CYS A 101 -15.64 -9.68 11.14
CA CYS A 101 -14.65 -8.83 11.79
C CYS A 101 -13.87 -8.03 10.72
N ILE A 102 -13.96 -6.70 10.77
CA ILE A 102 -13.30 -5.78 9.83
C ILE A 102 -12.21 -4.93 10.47
N GLY A 103 -12.09 -5.00 11.78
CA GLY A 103 -11.09 -4.30 12.58
C GLY A 103 -11.07 -4.85 14.01
N PRO A 104 -10.10 -4.43 14.84
CA PRO A 104 -9.99 -4.89 16.21
C PRO A 104 -11.28 -4.58 16.97
N ASN A 105 -11.97 -5.63 17.44
CA ASN A 105 -13.28 -5.53 18.08
C ASN A 105 -14.34 -4.76 17.26
N ARG A 106 -14.22 -4.72 15.93
CA ARG A 106 -15.16 -4.04 15.04
C ARG A 106 -15.80 -5.01 14.06
N CYS A 107 -17.12 -5.13 14.15
CA CYS A 107 -17.93 -6.00 13.31
C CYS A 107 -18.65 -5.23 12.20
N ALA A 108 -18.58 -5.75 10.98
CA ALA A 108 -19.48 -5.39 9.89
C ALA A 108 -20.70 -6.32 9.94
N CYS A 109 -21.87 -5.75 10.17
CA CYS A 109 -23.10 -6.52 10.33
C CYS A 109 -23.75 -6.85 8.99
N VAL A 110 -24.38 -8.02 8.95
CA VAL A 110 -25.31 -8.37 7.88
C VAL A 110 -26.52 -7.42 7.96
N TYR A 111 -27.14 -7.16 6.81
CA TYR A 111 -28.31 -6.31 6.72
C TYR A 111 -29.39 -6.76 7.71
N GLY A 112 -29.93 -5.82 8.49
CA GLY A 112 -30.90 -6.10 9.56
C GLY A 112 -30.31 -6.40 10.94
N PHE A 113 -28.98 -6.31 11.10
CA PHE A 113 -28.32 -6.40 12.40
C PHE A 113 -27.49 -5.15 12.70
N THR A 114 -27.45 -4.76 13.97
CA THR A 114 -26.75 -3.59 14.49
C THR A 114 -26.15 -3.89 15.86
N GLY A 115 -25.40 -2.93 16.39
CA GLY A 115 -24.63 -3.09 17.63
C GLY A 115 -23.16 -3.40 17.37
N PRO A 116 -22.29 -3.19 18.37
CA PRO A 116 -20.85 -3.41 18.26
C PRO A 116 -20.47 -4.84 17.82
N ARG A 117 -21.32 -5.82 18.11
CA ARG A 117 -21.11 -7.24 17.76
C ARG A 117 -22.22 -7.79 16.87
N CYS A 118 -23.04 -6.94 16.26
CA CYS A 118 -24.20 -7.35 15.45
C CYS A 118 -25.23 -8.17 16.23
N GLU A 119 -25.28 -7.99 17.55
CA GLU A 119 -26.13 -8.73 18.47
C GLU A 119 -27.59 -8.24 18.47
N ARG A 120 -27.85 -7.02 17.99
CA ARG A 120 -29.18 -6.45 17.95
C ARG A 120 -29.76 -6.62 16.55
N ALA A 121 -30.88 -7.32 16.44
CA ALA A 121 -31.70 -7.24 15.24
C ALA A 121 -32.19 -5.80 15.07
N ALA A 122 -31.67 -5.08 14.08
CA ALA A 122 -32.36 -3.92 13.58
C ALA A 122 -33.54 -4.44 12.80
N MET A 123 -34.72 -4.37 13.41
CA MET A 123 -35.97 -4.41 12.68
C MET A 123 -35.88 -3.29 11.65
N LEU A 124 -35.41 -3.62 10.45
CA LEU A 124 -35.58 -2.77 9.31
C LEU A 124 -37.08 -2.68 9.17
N GLY A 125 -37.62 -1.53 9.60
CA GLY A 125 -38.98 -1.15 9.27
C GLY A 125 -39.17 -1.47 7.80
N LYS A 126 -40.28 -2.14 7.48
CA LYS A 126 -40.63 -2.75 6.20
C LYS A 126 -40.80 -1.73 5.05
N GLU A 127 -40.05 -0.64 5.08
CA GLU A 127 -40.20 0.61 4.32
C GLU A 127 -39.02 0.87 3.36
N GLN A 128 -37.95 0.05 3.35
CA GLN A 128 -36.86 0.18 2.36
C GLN A 128 -36.88 -0.86 1.24
N ILE A 129 -37.68 -1.94 1.38
CA ILE A 129 -37.88 -2.92 0.31
C ILE A 129 -38.89 -2.40 -0.74
N LYS A 130 -39.79 -1.48 -0.38
CA LYS A 130 -40.74 -0.88 -1.33
C LYS A 130 -40.11 0.06 -2.36
N LYS A 131 -38.89 0.60 -2.12
CA LYS A 131 -38.24 1.51 -3.09
C LYS A 131 -37.51 0.79 -4.24
N HIS A 132 -37.34 -0.53 -4.18
CA HIS A 132 -36.70 -1.32 -5.26
C HIS A 132 -37.69 -2.19 -6.05
N LEU A 133 -38.97 -2.23 -5.66
CA LEU A 133 -40.02 -3.02 -6.31
C LEU A 133 -41.11 -2.18 -7.00
N THR A 134 -41.04 -0.84 -6.95
CA THR A 134 -41.90 0.07 -7.73
C THR A 134 -41.20 0.66 -8.96
N ILE A 135 -40.43 -0.16 -9.66
CA ILE A 135 -40.13 0.06 -11.08
C ILE A 135 -40.79 -1.08 -11.86
N ARG A 136 -42.10 -0.97 -12.03
CA ARG A 136 -42.86 -1.58 -13.13
C ARG A 136 -43.74 -0.50 -13.71
#